data_AF-A0A7Z7FS97-F1
#
_entry.id   AF-A0A7Z7FS97-F1
#
_cell.length_a   1.000
_cell.length_b   1.000
_cell.length_c   1.000
_cell.angle_alpha   90.00
_cell.angle_beta   90.00
_cell.angle_gamma   90.00
#
_symmetry.space_group_name_H-M   'P 1'
#
loop_
_entity.id
_entity.type
_entity.pdbx_description
1 polymer ?
#
loop_
_entity_poly.entity_id
_entity_poly.type
_entity_poly.pdbx_seq_one_letter_code
_entity_poly.pdbx_strand_id
1 'polypeptide(L)'
;MRNVVLQSALDCGCRDKVHDALRELEDFERQRNVVKLLAAAREERRKIGLLTDMLSDFAEDDTVDEGVVETASLMFLDIAAAQEGSRILREARSFKTCK
;
A
#
# COMPACT_ATOMS: atom_id res chain seq x y z
N MET A 1 4.80 21.65 10.33
CA MET A 1 5.65 22.50 9.47
C MET A 1 4.90 23.72 8.93
N ARG A 2 3.68 23.57 8.40
CA ARG A 2 2.82 24.66 7.86
C ARG A 2 2.72 25.93 8.73
N ASN A 3 2.51 25.78 10.04
CA ASN A 3 2.41 26.94 10.97
C ASN A 3 3.68 27.79 11.06
N VAL A 4 4.86 27.19 10.90
CA VAL A 4 6.14 27.90 11.02
C VAL A 4 6.40 28.75 9.78
N VAL A 5 6.04 28.25 8.60
CA VAL A 5 6.22 28.93 7.31
C VAL A 5 5.22 30.08 7.12
N LEU A 6 3.99 29.94 7.62
CA LEU A 6 2.98 31.00 7.54
C LEU A 6 3.27 32.19 8.47
N GLN A 7 4.00 31.96 9.56
CA GLN A 7 4.39 33.01 10.52
C GLN A 7 5.53 33.90 10.01
N SER A 8 6.36 33.43 9.07
CA SER A 8 7.49 34.19 8.51
C SER A 8 7.13 35.05 7.30
N ALA A 9 5.93 34.91 6.74
CA ALA A 9 5.46 35.76 5.65
C ALA A 9 5.07 37.16 6.17
N LEU A 10 5.89 38.16 5.77
CA LEU A 10 5.85 39.55 6.23
C LEU A 10 4.70 40.40 5.63
N ASP A 11 4.02 39.92 4.58
CA ASP A 11 2.88 40.58 3.94
C ASP A 11 1.72 39.60 3.72
N CYS A 12 0.48 40.08 3.79
CA CYS A 12 -0.72 39.26 3.63
C CYS A 12 -0.77 38.61 2.25
N GLY A 13 -0.42 39.33 1.18
CA GLY A 13 -0.39 38.77 -0.17
C GLY A 13 0.67 37.67 -0.36
N CYS A 14 1.83 37.79 0.29
CA CYS A 14 2.86 36.75 0.30
C CYS A 14 2.40 35.53 1.11
N ARG A 15 1.70 35.75 2.23
CA ARG A 15 1.17 34.69 3.08
C ARG A 15 0.12 33.85 2.35
N ASP A 16 -0.78 34.49 1.61
CA ASP A 16 -1.83 33.79 0.86
C ASP A 16 -1.23 32.92 -0.26
N LYS A 17 -0.26 33.45 -1.02
CA LYS A 17 0.46 32.67 -2.04
C LYS A 17 1.21 31.46 -1.47
N VAL A 18 1.87 31.65 -0.34
CA VAL A 18 2.58 30.55 0.36
C VAL A 18 1.57 29.53 0.88
N HIS A 19 0.42 29.98 1.38
CA HIS A 19 -0.65 29.11 1.85
C HIS A 19 -1.22 28.24 0.72
N ASP A 20 -1.49 28.84 -0.44
CA ASP A 20 -2.00 28.16 -1.61
C ASP A 20 -0.99 27.14 -2.15
N ALA A 21 0.28 27.53 -2.29
CA ALA A 21 1.35 26.63 -2.73
C ALA A 21 1.54 25.44 -1.77
N LEU A 22 1.43 25.66 -0.45
CA LEU A 22 1.50 24.57 0.53
C LEU A 22 0.29 23.63 0.42
N ARG A 23 -0.90 24.17 0.16
CA ARG A 23 -2.11 23.36 -0.03
C ARG A 23 -2.02 22.50 -1.30
N GLU A 24 -1.56 23.08 -2.40
CA GLU A 24 -1.32 22.33 -3.64
C GLU A 24 -0.30 21.21 -3.42
N LEU A 25 0.79 21.49 -2.72
CA LEU A 25 1.79 20.48 -2.37
C LEU A 25 1.21 19.34 -1.53
N GLU A 26 0.39 19.66 -0.51
CA GLU A 26 -0.29 18.65 0.32
C GLU A 26 -1.20 17.75 -0.53
N ASP A 27 -1.92 18.32 -1.50
CA ASP A 27 -2.79 17.58 -2.42
C ASP A 27 -1.97 16.67 -3.36
N PHE A 28 -0.85 17.19 -3.91
CA PHE A 28 0.07 16.40 -4.74
C PHE A 28 0.70 15.23 -3.96
N GLU A 29 1.16 15.48 -2.73
CA GLU A 29 1.75 14.44 -1.88
C GLU A 29 0.73 13.37 -1.53
N ARG A 30 -0.51 13.76 -1.21
CA ARG A 30 -1.61 12.84 -0.95
C ARG A 30 -1.89 11.96 -2.17
N GLN A 31 -2.00 12.54 -3.35
CA GLN A 31 -2.22 11.77 -4.58
C GLN A 31 -1.05 10.81 -4.86
N ARG A 32 0.19 11.27 -4.69
CA ARG A 32 1.39 10.43 -4.85
C ARG A 32 1.38 9.24 -3.89
N ASN A 33 0.99 9.45 -2.63
CA ASN A 33 0.94 8.40 -1.63
C ASN A 33 -0.15 7.36 -1.95
N VAL A 34 -1.33 7.80 -2.41
CA VAL A 34 -2.38 6.88 -2.90
C VAL A 34 -1.87 6.01 -4.05
N VAL A 35 -1.17 6.58 -5.02
CA VAL A 35 -0.61 5.82 -6.15
C VAL A 35 0.39 4.75 -5.67
N LYS A 36 1.26 5.09 -4.71
CA LYS A 36 2.20 4.13 -4.12
C LYS A 36 1.50 2.98 -3.40
N LEU A 37 0.49 3.29 -2.59
CA LEU A 37 -0.30 2.26 -1.89
C LEU A 37 -1.02 1.33 -2.89
N LEU A 38 -1.60 1.88 -3.95
CA LEU A 38 -2.22 1.05 -5.00
C LEU A 38 -1.21 0.17 -5.74
N ALA A 39 0.01 0.65 -5.96
CA ALA A 39 1.07 -0.18 -6.52
C ALA A 39 1.46 -1.33 -5.57
N ALA A 40 1.60 -1.06 -4.28
CA ALA A 40 1.87 -2.08 -3.26
C ALA A 40 0.76 -3.14 -3.19
N ALA A 41 -0.52 -2.72 -3.21
CA ALA A 41 -1.64 -3.67 -3.23
C ALA A 41 -1.65 -4.57 -4.47
N ARG A 42 -1.23 -4.05 -5.64
CA ARG A 42 -1.08 -4.87 -6.85
C ARG A 42 0.04 -5.88 -6.75
N GLU A 43 1.12 -5.55 -6.04
CA GLU A 43 2.22 -6.47 -5.77
C GLU A 43 1.79 -7.58 -4.80
N GLU A 44 1.05 -7.25 -3.74
CA GLU A 44 0.46 -8.27 -2.85
C GLU A 44 -0.45 -9.24 -3.62
N ARG A 45 -1.30 -8.71 -4.52
CA ARG A 45 -2.10 -9.56 -5.42
C ARG A 45 -1.22 -10.47 -6.30
N ARG A 46 -0.09 -9.96 -6.82
CA ARG A 46 0.84 -10.73 -7.66
C ARG A 46 1.48 -11.87 -6.87
N LYS A 47 1.91 -11.63 -5.63
CA LYS A 47 2.45 -12.65 -4.72
C LYS A 47 1.44 -13.78 -4.47
N ILE A 48 0.20 -13.43 -4.15
CA ILE A 48 -0.88 -14.42 -3.94
C ILE A 48 -1.08 -15.29 -5.19
N GLY A 49 -1.07 -14.67 -6.38
CA GLY A 49 -1.14 -15.40 -7.65
C GLY A 49 -0.01 -16.43 -7.79
N LEU A 50 1.23 -16.01 -7.57
CA LEU A 50 2.39 -16.92 -7.63
C LEU A 50 2.30 -18.07 -6.63
N LEU A 51 1.88 -17.79 -5.40
CA LEU A 51 1.71 -18.83 -4.37
C LEU A 51 0.60 -19.82 -4.75
N THR A 52 -0.49 -19.34 -5.34
CA THR A 52 -1.59 -20.19 -5.80
C THR A 52 -1.17 -21.04 -7.00
N ASP A 53 -0.40 -20.47 -7.93
CA ASP A 53 0.16 -21.22 -9.06
C ASP A 53 1.09 -22.33 -8.56
N MET A 54 2.00 -22.03 -7.62
CA MET A 54 2.90 -23.04 -7.02
C MET A 54 2.14 -24.11 -6.23
N LEU A 55 1.08 -23.75 -5.51
CA LEU A 55 0.23 -24.72 -4.81
C LEU A 55 -0.56 -25.63 -5.76
N SER A 56 -0.75 -25.24 -7.02
CA SER A 56 -1.43 -26.10 -8.00
C SER A 56 -0.60 -27.36 -8.28
N ASP A 57 0.73 -27.28 -8.17
CA ASP A 57 1.63 -28.42 -8.33
C ASP A 57 1.56 -29.40 -7.15
N PHE A 58 1.03 -28.99 -6.00
CA PHE A 58 0.90 -29.83 -4.80
C PHE A 58 -0.22 -30.89 -4.92
N ALA A 59 -1.08 -30.81 -5.93
CA ALA A 59 -2.39 -31.46 -5.92
C ALA A 59 -2.48 -32.84 -6.63
N GLU A 60 -1.43 -33.37 -7.26
CA GLU A 60 -1.61 -34.45 -8.25
C GLU A 60 -1.03 -35.83 -7.90
N ASP A 61 -0.33 -36.03 -6.77
CA ASP A 61 0.21 -37.34 -6.39
C ASP A 61 0.07 -37.63 -4.89
N ASP A 62 -0.30 -38.87 -4.56
CA ASP A 62 -0.45 -39.37 -3.18
C ASP A 62 0.91 -39.72 -2.55
N THR A 63 2.00 -39.74 -3.33
CA THR A 63 3.36 -39.87 -2.79
C THR A 63 3.93 -38.50 -2.42
N VAL A 64 3.63 -38.02 -1.22
CA VAL A 64 4.09 -36.70 -0.78
C VAL A 64 5.35 -36.82 0.09
N ASP A 65 6.45 -36.26 -0.39
CA ASP A 65 7.68 -36.06 0.38
C ASP A 65 7.45 -35.05 1.52
N GLU A 66 8.09 -35.26 2.67
CA GLU A 66 7.91 -34.41 3.86
C GLU A 66 8.29 -32.95 3.57
N GLY A 67 9.33 -32.72 2.75
CA GLY A 67 9.73 -31.39 2.32
C GLY A 67 8.68 -30.68 1.45
N VAL A 68 7.93 -31.44 0.65
CA VAL A 68 6.83 -30.93 -0.18
C VAL A 68 5.64 -30.53 0.69
N VAL A 69 5.30 -31.32 1.71
CA VAL A 69 4.25 -30.98 2.69
C VAL A 69 4.59 -29.69 3.45
N GLU A 70 5.81 -29.59 3.98
CA GLU A 70 6.26 -28.40 4.72
C GLU A 70 6.24 -27.15 3.83
N THR A 71 6.71 -27.29 2.58
CA THR A 71 6.73 -26.19 1.63
C THR A 71 5.32 -25.69 1.29
N ALA A 72 4.36 -26.60 1.06
CA ALA A 72 2.96 -26.23 0.82
C ALA A 72 2.32 -25.58 2.05
N SER A 73 2.63 -26.08 3.26
CA SER A 73 2.19 -25.49 4.53
C SER A 73 2.64 -24.02 4.66
N LEU A 74 3.90 -23.72 4.37
CA LEU A 74 4.44 -22.36 4.37
C LEU A 74 3.74 -21.46 3.32
N MET A 75 3.45 -21.98 2.12
CA MET A 75 2.71 -21.24 1.11
C MET A 75 1.29 -20.88 1.56
N PHE A 76 0.58 -21.78 2.24
CA PHE A 76 -0.73 -21.47 2.82
C PHE A 76 -0.67 -20.37 3.89
N LEU A 77 0.38 -20.36 4.72
CA LEU A 77 0.60 -19.29 5.70
C LEU A 77 0.84 -17.94 5.02
N ASP A 78 1.63 -17.92 3.95
CA ASP A 78 1.92 -16.70 3.19
C ASP A 78 0.66 -16.17 2.46
N ILE A 79 -0.21 -17.05 1.95
CA ILE A 79 -1.51 -16.64 1.38
C ILE A 79 -2.43 -16.08 2.48
N ALA A 80 -2.47 -16.70 3.67
CA ALA A 80 -3.26 -16.21 4.80
C ALA A 80 -2.80 -14.81 5.28
N ALA A 81 -1.55 -14.43 5.02
CA ALA A 81 -1.02 -13.08 5.26
C ALA A 81 -1.53 -11.99 4.29
N ALA A 82 -2.45 -12.32 3.36
CA ALA A 82 -3.16 -11.37 2.48
C ALA A 82 -3.87 -10.21 3.21
N GLN A 83 -3.93 -10.24 4.54
CA GLN A 83 -4.30 -9.11 5.40
C GLN A 83 -3.54 -7.82 5.05
N GLU A 84 -2.29 -7.92 4.60
CA GLU A 84 -1.49 -6.75 4.23
C GLU A 84 -2.09 -5.98 3.04
N GLY A 85 -2.59 -6.68 2.01
CA GLY A 85 -3.31 -6.06 0.90
C GLY A 85 -4.57 -5.31 1.37
N SER A 86 -5.32 -5.88 2.32
CA SER A 86 -6.49 -5.22 2.94
C SER A 86 -6.09 -3.97 3.72
N ARG A 87 -5.00 -4.04 4.50
CA ARG A 87 -4.45 -2.91 5.27
C ARG A 87 -4.05 -1.76 4.34
N ILE A 88 -3.27 -2.05 3.30
CA ILE A 88 -2.83 -1.08 2.29
C ILE A 88 -4.02 -0.39 1.61
N LEU A 89 -5.05 -1.16 1.22
CA LEU A 89 -6.23 -0.59 0.56
C LEU A 89 -7.08 0.28 1.50
N ARG A 90 -7.17 -0.08 2.79
CA ARG A 90 -7.83 0.76 3.80
C ARG A 90 -7.09 2.07 4.03
N GLU A 91 -5.77 2.03 4.05
CA GLU A 91 -4.91 3.20 4.12
C GLU A 91 -5.08 4.09 2.87
N ALA A 92 -5.06 3.51 1.67
CA ALA A 92 -5.29 4.26 0.44
C ALA A 92 -6.68 4.94 0.42
N ARG A 93 -7.69 4.29 1.02
CA ARG A 93 -9.05 4.82 1.13
C ARG A 93 -9.14 5.99 2.11
N SER A 94 -8.39 6.00 3.22
CA SER A 94 -8.44 7.10 4.20
C SER A 94 -7.99 8.44 3.61
N PHE A 95 -7.04 8.40 2.67
CA PHE A 95 -6.62 9.58 1.91
C PHE A 95 -7.70 10.15 0.97
N LYS A 96 -8.69 9.34 0.55
CA LYS A 96 -9.84 9.83 -0.24
C LYS A 96 -10.95 10.45 0.62
N THR A 97 -11.00 10.15 1.92
CA THR A 97 -12.07 10.60 2.82
C THR A 97 -11.73 11.85 3.64
N CYS A 98 -10.47 12.29 3.68
CA CYS A 98 -10.11 13.59 4.24
C CYS A 98 -10.56 14.72 3.30
N LYS A 99 -11.82 15.11 3.41
CA LYS A 99 -12.35 16.39 2.93
C LYS A 99 -12.26 17.42 4.05
#